data_AF-A0A257YB31-F1
#
_entry.id   AF-A0A257YB31-F1
#
_cell.length_a   1.000
_cell.length_b   1.000
_cell.length_c   1.000
_cell.angle_alpha   90.00
_cell.angle_beta   90.00
_cell.angle_gamma   90.00
#
_symmetry.space_group_name_H-M   'P 1'
#
loop_
_entity.id
_entity.type
_entity.pdbx_description
1 polymer ?
#
loop_
_entity_poly.entity_id
_entity_poly.type
_entity_poly.pdbx_seq_one_letter_code
_entity_poly.pdbx_strand_id
1 'polypeptide(L)'
;RQLEKAILIRLKIAAEDDTTDTVVQLEKLFIRSLSEMGRAARIADLADKLYGKTTNQQERAHVAFIATLAPSLTVIDENDNYHQATAVAEYGDEKHLKGRVDEIVKLIKEAKEPQTVDQLFDKLRYEHPAQVAALASISKQLAHLRDSWGLTKWPTVNPKNIRDKIYVILADNKKPMHFSDIAKSIKDKRFVLIGRGIYALDNWGYSKGTVSDIISDVLRKAGEPLHRDEIVKRVLKSRQVKETTILLNLQSKSQFKRVAKATYILADEV
;
A
#
# COMPACT_ATOMS: atom_id res chain seq x y z
N ARG A 1 33.93 -3.46 22.64
CA ARG A 1 33.16 -2.22 22.41
C ARG A 1 33.86 -0.90 22.75
N GLN A 2 34.58 -0.71 23.88
CA GLN A 2 35.31 0.56 24.10
C GLN A 2 36.52 0.75 23.16
N LEU A 3 37.29 -0.31 22.90
CA LEU A 3 38.41 -0.29 21.94
C LEU A 3 37.98 0.00 20.50
N GLU A 4 36.88 -0.62 20.02
CA GLU A 4 36.34 -0.39 18.67
C GLU A 4 35.88 1.07 18.48
N LYS A 5 35.20 1.64 19.48
CA LYS A 5 34.82 3.06 19.45
C LYS A 5 36.05 3.98 19.39
N ALA A 6 37.09 3.68 20.17
CA ALA A 6 38.33 4.45 20.15
C ALA A 6 39.07 4.35 18.80
N ILE A 7 39.06 3.16 18.17
CA ILE A 7 39.65 2.94 16.83
C ILE A 7 38.85 3.68 15.75
N LEU A 8 37.51 3.62 15.79
CA LEU A 8 36.65 4.37 14.87
C LEU A 8 36.87 5.87 14.97
N ILE A 9 37.00 6.41 16.20
CA ILE A 9 37.31 7.83 16.42
C ILE A 9 38.66 8.20 15.81
N ARG A 10 39.70 7.37 16.02
CA ARG A 10 41.03 7.60 15.41
C ARG A 10 41.01 7.54 13.88
N LEU A 11 40.26 6.59 13.31
CA LEU A 11 40.09 6.48 11.85
C LEU A 11 39.33 7.67 11.29
N LYS A 12 38.34 8.19 12.02
CA LYS A 12 37.60 9.39 11.63
C LYS A 12 38.48 10.64 11.63
N ILE A 13 39.31 10.81 12.67
CA ILE A 13 40.31 11.89 12.72
C ILE A 13 41.30 11.77 11.56
N ALA A 14 41.79 10.57 11.25
CA ALA A 14 42.69 10.36 10.11
C ALA A 14 42.03 10.64 8.75
N ALA A 15 40.72 10.41 8.61
CA ALA A 15 39.95 10.76 7.42
C ALA A 15 39.70 12.27 7.29
N GLU A 16 39.57 12.99 8.42
CA GLU A 16 39.47 14.46 8.45
C GLU A 16 40.81 15.14 8.09
N ASP A 17 41.95 14.53 8.43
CA ASP A 17 43.30 15.05 8.13
C ASP A 17 43.76 14.82 6.66
N ASP A 18 42.84 14.53 5.73
CA ASP A 18 43.07 14.35 4.27
C ASP A 18 44.09 13.24 3.91
N THR A 19 44.46 12.39 4.86
CA THR A 19 45.45 11.30 4.66
C THR A 19 44.90 10.09 3.90
N THR A 20 43.60 10.08 3.58
CA THR A 20 42.93 9.02 2.80
C THR A 20 42.04 9.59 1.70
N ASP A 21 42.66 10.05 0.60
CA ASP A 21 42.00 10.56 -0.61
C ASP A 21 40.82 9.67 -1.08
N THR A 22 40.95 8.34 -0.96
CA THR A 22 39.86 7.40 -1.27
C THR A 22 38.57 7.61 -0.48
N VAL A 23 38.64 7.97 0.80
CA VAL A 23 37.44 8.20 1.63
C VAL A 23 36.72 9.46 1.19
N VAL A 24 37.47 10.53 0.91
CA VAL A 24 36.92 11.80 0.41
C VAL A 24 36.27 11.63 -0.97
N GLN A 25 36.87 10.85 -1.87
CA GLN A 25 36.29 10.52 -3.18
C GLN A 25 34.97 9.74 -3.03
N LEU A 26 34.94 8.74 -2.15
CA LEU A 26 33.75 7.95 -1.87
C LEU A 26 32.66 8.78 -1.18
N GLU A 27 33.03 9.65 -0.26
CA GLU A 27 32.11 10.58 0.40
C GLU A 27 31.41 11.49 -0.62
N LYS A 28 32.16 12.11 -1.54
CA LYS A 28 31.57 12.93 -2.62
C LYS A 28 30.57 12.11 -3.46
N LEU A 29 30.91 10.86 -3.75
CA LEU A 29 30.06 9.95 -4.52
C LEU A 29 28.79 9.55 -3.74
N PHE A 30 28.90 9.37 -2.42
CA PHE A 30 27.77 9.11 -1.53
C PHE A 30 26.85 10.33 -1.46
N ILE A 31 27.39 11.53 -1.26
CA ILE A 31 26.63 12.79 -1.23
C ILE A 31 25.88 13.01 -2.54
N ARG A 32 26.51 12.75 -3.70
CA ARG A 32 25.84 12.82 -5.00
C ARG A 32 24.66 11.86 -5.06
N SER A 33 24.89 10.60 -4.70
CA SER A 33 23.87 9.55 -4.74
C SER A 33 22.72 9.82 -3.79
N LEU A 34 23.02 10.32 -2.58
CA LEU A 34 22.05 10.73 -1.57
C LEU A 34 21.25 11.94 -2.03
N SER A 35 21.88 12.96 -2.62
CA SER A 35 21.18 14.15 -3.14
C SER A 35 20.09 13.78 -4.14
N GLU A 36 20.37 12.83 -5.03
CA GLU A 36 19.38 12.28 -5.96
C GLU A 36 18.29 11.43 -5.29
N MET A 37 18.56 10.85 -4.11
CA MET A 37 17.64 10.01 -3.35
C MET A 37 16.80 10.78 -2.32
N GLY A 38 16.92 12.12 -2.23
CA GLY A 38 16.24 12.91 -1.19
C GLY A 38 17.09 13.15 0.05
N ARG A 39 18.42 13.14 -0.09
CA ARG A 39 19.44 13.52 0.90
C ARG A 39 19.57 12.59 2.11
N ALA A 40 18.76 11.54 2.17
CA ALA A 40 18.86 10.44 3.11
C ALA A 40 18.52 9.12 2.40
N ALA A 41 19.07 8.01 2.88
CA ALA A 41 18.71 6.69 2.37
C ALA A 41 19.07 5.61 3.39
N ARG A 42 18.40 4.46 3.33
CA ARG A 42 18.89 3.25 4.01
C ARG A 42 20.22 2.84 3.41
N ILE A 43 21.10 2.27 4.22
CA ILE A 43 22.39 1.74 3.74
C ILE A 43 22.17 0.69 2.64
N ALA A 44 21.15 -0.16 2.77
CA ALA A 44 20.82 -1.15 1.75
C ALA A 44 20.48 -0.50 0.39
N ASP A 45 19.62 0.53 0.39
CA ASP A 45 19.20 1.19 -0.85
C ASP A 45 20.35 2.01 -1.47
N LEU A 46 21.15 2.67 -0.63
CA LEU A 46 22.35 3.37 -1.08
C LEU A 46 23.34 2.39 -1.69
N ALA A 47 23.64 1.28 -1.02
CA ALA A 47 24.53 0.25 -1.53
C ALA A 47 24.02 -0.31 -2.87
N ASP A 48 22.73 -0.62 -2.99
CA ASP A 48 22.16 -1.11 -4.24
C ASP A 48 22.32 -0.09 -5.39
N LYS A 49 22.15 1.19 -5.11
CA LYS A 49 22.36 2.27 -6.09
C LYS A 49 23.83 2.42 -6.49
N LEU A 50 24.74 2.35 -5.52
CA LEU A 50 26.18 2.49 -5.75
C LEU A 50 26.77 1.33 -6.58
N TYR A 51 26.32 0.11 -6.30
CA TYR A 51 26.78 -1.09 -7.01
C TYR A 51 25.97 -1.40 -8.28
N GLY A 52 24.81 -0.76 -8.48
CA GLY A 52 23.93 -0.99 -9.61
C GLY A 52 23.26 -2.37 -9.63
N LYS A 53 23.22 -3.06 -8.48
CA LYS A 53 22.67 -4.42 -8.29
C LYS A 53 22.17 -4.57 -6.86
N THR A 54 21.34 -5.59 -6.61
CA THR A 54 20.99 -5.97 -5.23
C THR A 54 22.23 -6.48 -4.49
N THR A 55 22.58 -5.81 -3.40
CA THR A 55 23.80 -6.05 -2.62
C THR A 55 23.62 -7.10 -1.54
N ASN A 56 24.71 -7.78 -1.20
CA ASN A 56 24.78 -8.71 -0.08
C ASN A 56 25.13 -8.00 1.25
N GLN A 57 25.14 -8.75 2.36
CA GLN A 57 25.40 -8.17 3.69
C GLN A 57 26.82 -7.56 3.81
N GLN A 58 27.82 -8.15 3.16
CA GLN A 58 29.20 -7.66 3.23
C GLN A 58 29.37 -6.35 2.46
N GLU A 59 28.79 -6.26 1.25
CA GLU A 59 28.79 -5.04 0.44
C GLU A 59 28.10 -3.89 1.18
N ARG A 60 26.97 -4.16 1.85
CA ARG A 60 26.27 -3.18 2.70
C ARG A 60 27.12 -2.76 3.90
N ALA A 61 27.84 -3.69 4.52
CA ALA A 61 28.73 -3.39 5.64
C ALA A 61 29.90 -2.47 5.22
N HIS A 62 30.45 -2.63 4.01
CA HIS A 62 31.47 -1.72 3.49
C HIS A 62 30.91 -0.30 3.33
N VAL A 63 29.70 -0.16 2.77
CA VAL A 63 29.05 1.15 2.60
C VAL A 63 28.75 1.78 3.96
N ALA A 64 28.23 1.02 4.92
CA ALA A 64 28.03 1.51 6.29
C ALA A 64 29.33 1.98 6.95
N PHE A 65 30.41 1.23 6.77
CA PHE A 65 31.71 1.56 7.34
C PHE A 65 32.25 2.87 6.77
N ILE A 66 32.23 3.01 5.43
CA ILE A 66 32.65 4.25 4.76
C ILE A 66 31.79 5.43 5.21
N ALA A 67 30.46 5.26 5.28
CA ALA A 67 29.55 6.30 5.75
C ALA A 67 29.84 6.73 7.20
N THR A 68 30.34 5.82 8.04
CA THR A 68 30.70 6.12 9.44
C THR A 68 31.99 6.93 9.54
N LEU A 69 32.93 6.72 8.60
CA LEU A 69 34.18 7.46 8.52
C LEU A 69 34.01 8.85 7.91
N ALA A 70 33.05 9.01 7.01
CA ALA A 70 32.78 10.27 6.31
C ALA A 70 32.24 11.36 7.26
N PRO A 71 32.94 12.50 7.43
CA PRO A 71 32.51 13.56 8.34
C PRO A 71 31.26 14.31 7.87
N SER A 72 31.03 14.39 6.56
CA SER A 72 29.87 15.08 5.95
C SER A 72 28.62 14.20 5.89
N LEU A 73 28.69 12.99 6.45
CA LEU A 73 27.56 12.07 6.53
C LEU A 73 27.17 11.85 7.99
N THR A 74 25.87 11.85 8.23
CA THR A 74 25.27 11.40 9.48
C THR A 74 24.78 9.98 9.28
N VAL A 75 25.18 9.08 10.19
CA VAL A 75 24.75 7.68 10.19
C VAL A 75 23.70 7.48 11.27
N ILE A 76 22.64 6.75 10.91
CA ILE A 76 21.61 6.28 11.83
C ILE A 76 21.84 4.80 12.02
N ASP A 77 22.14 4.40 13.25
CA ASP A 77 22.30 3.00 13.61
C ASP A 77 20.97 2.24 13.57
N GLU A 78 21.05 0.96 13.21
CA GLU A 78 19.90 0.08 13.23
C GLU A 78 19.42 -0.20 14.66
N ASN A 79 18.12 -0.06 14.89
CA ASN A 79 17.48 -0.43 16.15
C ASN A 79 16.05 -0.96 15.88
N ASP A 80 15.23 -1.08 16.92
CA ASP A 80 13.86 -1.62 16.79
C ASP A 80 12.95 -0.75 15.91
N ASN A 81 13.22 0.56 15.81
CA ASN A 81 12.37 1.53 15.11
C ASN A 81 12.94 1.99 13.76
N TYR A 82 14.26 1.98 13.59
CA TYR A 82 14.92 2.50 12.39
C TYR A 82 15.81 1.45 11.74
N HIS A 83 15.82 1.44 10.41
CA HIS A 83 16.82 0.74 9.61
C HIS A 83 18.16 1.47 9.68
N GLN A 84 19.25 0.74 9.43
CA GLN A 84 20.56 1.39 9.23
C GLN A 84 20.48 2.33 8.03
N ALA A 85 20.81 3.60 8.25
CA ALA A 85 20.65 4.63 7.24
C ALA A 85 21.77 5.66 7.31
N THR A 86 21.90 6.45 6.24
CA THR A 86 22.80 7.59 6.20
C THR A 86 22.12 8.78 5.52
N ALA A 87 22.52 9.98 5.92
CA ALA A 87 22.05 11.23 5.38
C ALA A 87 23.19 12.23 5.29
N VAL A 88 23.04 13.24 4.45
CA VAL A 88 23.99 14.35 4.37
C VAL A 88 23.92 15.15 5.67
N ALA A 89 25.06 15.34 6.36
CA ALA A 89 25.14 15.90 7.71
C ALA A 89 24.63 17.34 7.81
N GLU A 90 24.70 18.11 6.71
CA GLU A 90 24.12 19.45 6.61
C GLU A 90 22.62 19.50 6.97
N TYR A 91 21.90 18.38 6.79
CA TYR A 91 20.45 18.32 7.00
C TYR A 91 20.04 17.93 8.41
N GLY A 92 20.99 17.64 9.29
CA GLY A 92 20.75 17.38 10.70
C GLY A 92 21.54 16.21 11.25
N ASP A 93 21.73 16.23 12.58
CA ASP A 93 22.32 15.14 13.31
C ASP A 93 21.36 13.94 13.44
N GLU A 94 21.86 12.86 14.03
CA GLU A 94 21.10 11.62 14.21
C GLU A 94 19.77 11.84 14.95
N LYS A 95 19.75 12.74 15.95
CA LYS A 95 18.56 13.05 16.74
C LYS A 95 17.52 13.80 15.92
N HIS A 96 17.94 14.82 15.17
CA HIS A 96 17.06 15.60 14.30
C HIS A 96 16.46 14.74 13.21
N LEU A 97 17.25 13.86 12.58
CA LEU A 97 16.76 12.95 11.55
C LEU A 97 15.73 11.98 12.13
N LYS A 98 16.02 11.35 13.28
CA LYS A 98 15.06 10.48 13.98
C LYS A 98 13.76 11.22 14.33
N GLY A 99 13.86 12.45 14.83
CA GLY A 99 12.70 13.30 15.12
C GLY A 99 11.82 13.56 13.89
N ARG A 100 12.43 13.84 12.74
CA ARG A 100 11.70 14.03 11.46
C ARG A 100 11.01 12.74 10.99
N VAL A 101 11.67 11.60 11.14
CA VAL A 101 11.07 10.29 10.83
C VAL A 101 9.88 10.03 11.75
N ASP A 102 10.01 10.31 13.04
CA ASP A 102 8.93 10.12 14.02
C ASP A 102 7.73 11.05 13.77
N GLU A 103 7.97 12.27 13.29
CA GLU A 103 6.93 13.21 12.86
C GLU A 103 6.12 12.63 11.68
N ILE A 104 6.78 12.09 10.65
CA ILE A 104 6.10 11.42 9.53
C ILE A 104 5.26 10.24 10.04
N VAL A 105 5.81 9.42 10.93
CA VAL A 105 5.09 8.30 11.55
C VAL A 105 3.85 8.80 12.31
N LYS A 106 3.96 9.92 13.03
CA LYS A 106 2.85 10.52 13.78
C LYS A 106 1.75 11.04 12.85
N LEU A 107 2.11 11.76 11.79
CA LEU A 107 1.14 12.25 10.79
C LEU A 107 0.34 11.11 10.15
N ILE A 108 0.99 10.01 9.80
CA ILE A 108 0.32 8.82 9.25
C ILE A 108 -0.60 8.17 10.32
N LYS A 109 -0.17 8.09 11.58
CA LYS A 109 -0.99 7.55 12.68
C LYS A 109 -2.24 8.39 12.93
N GLU A 110 -2.12 9.72 12.86
CA GLU A 110 -3.23 10.66 13.06
C GLU A 110 -4.23 10.61 11.89
N ALA A 111 -3.73 10.48 10.65
CA ALA A 111 -4.57 10.32 9.46
C ALA A 111 -5.38 9.02 9.48
N LYS A 112 -4.87 7.95 10.13
CA LYS A 112 -5.48 6.60 10.20
C LYS A 112 -5.70 5.92 8.83
N GLU A 113 -5.18 6.51 7.77
CA GLU A 113 -5.20 5.98 6.41
C GLU A 113 -3.85 6.22 5.72
N PRO A 114 -3.48 5.41 4.71
CA PRO A 114 -2.26 5.63 3.94
C PRO A 114 -2.25 7.02 3.30
N GLN A 115 -1.09 7.69 3.34
CA GLN A 115 -0.89 9.02 2.75
C GLN A 115 0.14 8.91 1.62
N THR A 116 -0.09 9.64 0.54
CA THR A 116 0.90 9.76 -0.54
C THR A 116 2.08 10.63 -0.10
N VAL A 117 3.20 10.51 -0.81
CA VAL A 117 4.38 11.36 -0.58
C VAL A 117 4.01 12.84 -0.71
N ASP A 118 3.19 13.20 -1.70
CA ASP A 118 2.75 14.58 -1.93
C ASP A 118 1.89 15.11 -0.79
N GLN A 119 0.94 14.31 -0.29
CA GLN A 119 0.11 14.69 0.86
C GLN A 119 0.91 14.87 2.16
N LEU A 120 1.96 14.06 2.34
CA LEU A 120 2.89 14.21 3.47
C LEU A 120 3.77 15.45 3.27
N PHE A 121 4.23 15.69 2.04
CA PHE A 121 4.99 16.86 1.66
C PHE A 121 4.19 18.16 1.87
N ASP A 122 2.91 18.23 1.51
CA ASP A 122 2.09 19.44 1.73
C ASP A 122 1.97 19.82 3.22
N LYS A 123 2.05 18.82 4.10
CA LYS A 123 2.00 19.02 5.57
C LYS A 123 3.37 19.33 6.16
N LEU A 124 4.45 19.09 5.44
CA LEU A 124 5.82 19.15 5.92
C LEU A 124 6.63 20.17 5.10
N ARG A 125 7.34 21.07 5.76
CA ARG A 125 8.12 22.11 5.06
C ARG A 125 9.47 21.58 4.54
N TYR A 126 9.44 20.67 3.57
CA TYR A 126 10.63 20.17 2.87
C TYR A 126 10.81 20.83 1.50
N GLU A 127 12.00 20.70 0.92
CA GLU A 127 12.28 21.26 -0.42
C GLU A 127 11.77 20.38 -1.56
N HIS A 128 11.73 19.06 -1.35
CA HIS A 128 11.33 18.11 -2.40
C HIS A 128 10.61 16.87 -1.81
N PRO A 129 9.57 16.33 -2.48
CA PRO A 129 8.85 15.11 -2.04
C PRO A 129 9.78 13.90 -1.79
N ALA A 130 10.84 13.76 -2.58
CA ALA A 130 11.83 12.69 -2.39
C ALA A 130 12.47 12.67 -1.00
N GLN A 131 12.60 13.83 -0.33
CA GLN A 131 13.12 13.89 1.05
C GLN A 131 12.17 13.22 2.04
N VAL A 132 10.86 13.40 1.84
CA VAL A 132 9.84 12.75 2.67
C VAL A 132 9.87 11.25 2.46
N ALA A 133 9.95 10.78 1.21
CA ALA A 133 10.05 9.35 0.90
C ALA A 133 11.33 8.73 1.48
N ALA A 134 12.47 9.43 1.36
CA ALA A 134 13.74 9.03 1.93
C ALA A 134 13.65 8.84 3.44
N LEU A 135 13.15 9.85 4.17
CA LEU A 135 12.99 9.81 5.62
C LEU A 135 11.99 8.72 6.04
N ALA A 136 10.86 8.62 5.36
CA ALA A 136 9.86 7.59 5.64
C ALA A 136 10.44 6.17 5.49
N SER A 137 11.30 5.94 4.50
CA SER A 137 11.95 4.64 4.25
C SER A 137 12.84 4.17 5.39
N ILE A 138 13.37 5.10 6.21
CA ILE A 138 14.25 4.78 7.34
C ILE A 138 13.45 4.11 8.47
N SER A 139 12.15 4.40 8.61
CA SER A 139 11.31 3.82 9.66
C SER A 139 10.96 2.36 9.38
N LYS A 140 11.17 1.47 10.37
CA LYS A 140 10.66 0.09 10.37
C LYS A 140 9.14 0.01 10.59
N GLN A 141 8.55 1.07 11.13
CA GLN A 141 7.11 1.16 11.40
C GLN A 141 6.30 1.50 10.16
N LEU A 142 6.95 1.99 9.10
CA LEU A 142 6.33 2.38 7.86
C LEU A 142 6.61 1.37 6.75
N ALA A 143 5.66 1.23 5.86
CA ALA A 143 5.78 0.53 4.61
C ALA A 143 5.13 1.38 3.52
N HIS A 144 5.56 1.16 2.28
CA HIS A 144 4.97 1.84 1.14
C HIS A 144 4.53 0.86 0.06
N LEU A 145 3.52 1.26 -0.70
CA LEU A 145 3.09 0.56 -1.90
C LEU A 145 2.59 1.59 -2.91
N ARG A 146 3.16 1.59 -4.12
CA ARG A 146 2.77 2.50 -5.23
C ARG A 146 2.61 3.95 -4.75
N ASP A 147 3.67 4.47 -4.14
CA ASP A 147 3.77 5.86 -3.64
C ASP A 147 2.85 6.24 -2.46
N SER A 148 2.13 5.27 -1.90
CA SER A 148 1.36 5.43 -0.67
C SER A 148 2.11 4.86 0.53
N TRP A 149 2.32 5.68 1.56
CA TRP A 149 2.97 5.34 2.81
C TRP A 149 1.96 5.10 3.91
N GLY A 150 2.18 4.04 4.69
CA GLY A 150 1.31 3.68 5.80
C GLY A 150 2.07 2.85 6.84
N LEU A 151 1.38 2.45 7.91
CA LEU A 151 2.00 1.57 8.91
C LEU A 151 2.29 0.19 8.31
N THR A 152 3.41 -0.43 8.69
CA THR A 152 3.80 -1.79 8.27
C THR A 152 2.74 -2.85 8.61
N LYS A 153 1.87 -2.58 9.58
CA LYS A 153 0.75 -3.44 9.97
C LYS A 153 -0.47 -3.31 9.04
N TRP A 154 -0.53 -2.28 8.21
CA TRP A 154 -1.67 -2.00 7.35
C TRP A 154 -1.61 -2.83 6.06
N PRO A 155 -2.65 -3.65 5.78
CA PRO A 155 -2.76 -4.45 4.56
C PRO A 155 -2.68 -3.66 3.26
N THR A 156 -3.05 -2.38 3.29
CA THR A 156 -3.12 -1.48 2.13
C THR A 156 -1.75 -1.12 1.58
N VAL A 157 -0.74 -1.03 2.44
CA VAL A 157 0.65 -0.68 2.07
C VAL A 157 1.63 -1.84 2.25
N ASN A 158 1.25 -2.85 3.02
CA ASN A 158 2.07 -4.05 3.22
C ASN A 158 1.21 -5.33 3.14
N PRO A 159 0.78 -5.72 1.94
CA PRO A 159 -0.08 -6.88 1.75
C PRO A 159 0.70 -8.18 1.91
N LYS A 160 0.72 -8.71 3.14
CA LYS A 160 1.42 -9.96 3.50
C LYS A 160 0.65 -11.17 3.00
N ASN A 161 -0.66 -11.18 3.23
CA ASN A 161 -1.50 -12.29 2.86
C ASN A 161 -2.15 -12.02 1.52
N ILE A 162 -2.52 -13.09 0.83
CA ILE A 162 -3.14 -12.94 -0.47
C ILE A 162 -4.46 -12.15 -0.45
N ARG A 163 -5.21 -12.25 0.65
CA ARG A 163 -6.38 -11.42 0.88
C ARG A 163 -6.08 -9.93 0.75
N ASP A 164 -4.96 -9.51 1.33
CA ASP A 164 -4.52 -8.11 1.34
C ASP A 164 -4.08 -7.70 -0.06
N LYS A 165 -3.42 -8.60 -0.80
CA LYS A 165 -3.05 -8.38 -2.21
C LYS A 165 -4.29 -8.17 -3.08
N ILE A 166 -5.32 -9.01 -2.95
CA ILE A 166 -6.58 -8.85 -3.69
C ILE A 166 -7.25 -7.54 -3.28
N TYR A 167 -7.27 -7.19 -2.00
CA TYR A 167 -7.83 -5.93 -1.52
C TYR A 167 -7.18 -4.73 -2.20
N VAL A 168 -5.84 -4.68 -2.23
CA VAL A 168 -5.11 -3.60 -2.91
C VAL A 168 -5.48 -3.55 -4.39
N ILE A 169 -5.43 -4.69 -5.09
CA ILE A 169 -5.73 -4.75 -6.52
C ILE A 169 -7.17 -4.26 -6.81
N LEU A 170 -8.16 -4.64 -5.99
CA LEU A 170 -9.55 -4.20 -6.17
C LEU A 170 -9.75 -2.72 -5.80
N ALA A 171 -9.13 -2.26 -4.71
CA ALA A 171 -9.19 -0.86 -4.29
C ALA A 171 -8.64 0.07 -5.38
N ASP A 172 -7.58 -0.35 -6.06
CA ASP A 172 -6.96 0.40 -7.15
C ASP A 172 -7.82 0.41 -8.42
N ASN A 173 -8.34 -0.75 -8.83
CA ASN A 173 -9.09 -0.87 -10.08
C ASN A 173 -10.47 -0.21 -10.02
N LYS A 174 -11.02 0.04 -8.81
CA LYS A 174 -12.35 0.64 -8.55
C LYS A 174 -13.51 -0.01 -9.33
N LYS A 175 -13.29 -1.22 -9.85
CA LYS A 175 -14.23 -1.99 -10.67
C LYS A 175 -14.21 -3.45 -10.23
N PRO A 176 -15.37 -4.13 -10.22
CA PRO A 176 -15.43 -5.56 -9.93
C PRO A 176 -14.66 -6.37 -10.97
N MET A 177 -14.00 -7.43 -10.54
CA MET A 177 -13.23 -8.34 -11.41
C MET A 177 -13.71 -9.78 -11.29
N HIS A 178 -13.39 -10.59 -12.30
CA HIS A 178 -13.80 -11.99 -12.35
C HIS A 178 -12.90 -12.89 -11.49
N PHE A 179 -13.49 -13.97 -10.98
CA PHE A 179 -12.90 -14.92 -10.06
C PHE A 179 -11.76 -15.64 -10.71
N SER A 180 -11.81 -15.98 -11.99
CA SER A 180 -10.67 -16.62 -12.67
C SER A 180 -9.38 -15.78 -12.56
N ASP A 181 -9.51 -14.45 -12.63
CA ASP A 181 -8.40 -13.50 -12.50
C ASP A 181 -7.97 -13.32 -11.04
N ILE A 182 -8.93 -13.41 -10.11
CA ILE A 182 -8.71 -13.32 -8.66
C ILE A 182 -8.28 -14.67 -8.05
N ALA A 183 -8.66 -15.82 -8.60
CA ALA A 183 -8.58 -17.16 -8.02
C ALA A 183 -7.36 -17.96 -8.48
N LYS A 184 -6.73 -17.57 -9.60
CA LYS A 184 -5.27 -17.77 -9.73
C LYS A 184 -4.52 -17.24 -8.50
N SER A 185 -5.15 -16.32 -7.77
CA SER A 185 -4.65 -15.63 -6.60
C SER A 185 -5.56 -15.80 -5.37
N ILE A 186 -6.17 -16.98 -5.11
CA ILE A 186 -6.67 -17.44 -3.77
C ILE A 186 -8.08 -16.97 -3.27
N LYS A 187 -8.70 -17.81 -2.41
CA LYS A 187 -10.08 -17.78 -1.86
C LYS A 187 -10.18 -17.18 -0.44
N ASP A 188 -11.12 -16.26 -0.18
CA ASP A 188 -11.52 -15.79 1.16
C ASP A 188 -12.92 -15.12 1.22
N LYS A 189 -13.44 -14.90 2.44
CA LYS A 189 -14.79 -14.44 2.84
C LYS A 189 -15.03 -12.92 2.84
N ARG A 190 -13.99 -12.08 2.67
CA ARG A 190 -14.11 -10.59 2.61
C ARG A 190 -14.58 -10.07 1.24
N PHE A 191 -14.67 -10.97 0.26
CA PHE A 191 -15.17 -10.65 -1.07
C PHE A 191 -16.63 -11.06 -1.17
N VAL A 192 -17.45 -10.17 -1.73
CA VAL A 192 -18.84 -10.45 -2.03
C VAL A 192 -18.92 -10.97 -3.46
N LEU A 193 -19.38 -12.20 -3.64
CA LEU A 193 -19.68 -12.76 -4.96
C LEU A 193 -20.95 -12.10 -5.49
N ILE A 194 -20.80 -11.21 -6.46
CA ILE A 194 -21.87 -10.46 -7.10
C ILE A 194 -22.30 -11.07 -8.43
N GLY A 195 -21.91 -12.30 -8.79
CA GLY A 195 -22.35 -12.92 -10.06
C GLY A 195 -21.77 -14.31 -10.33
N ARG A 196 -21.84 -14.76 -11.60
CA ARG A 196 -21.14 -15.97 -12.09
C ARG A 196 -19.62 -15.74 -12.03
N GLY A 197 -19.05 -15.81 -10.83
CA GLY A 197 -17.63 -15.56 -10.59
C GLY A 197 -17.22 -14.09 -10.50
N ILE A 198 -18.09 -13.09 -10.32
CA ILE A 198 -17.63 -11.69 -10.17
C ILE A 198 -17.55 -11.32 -8.69
N TYR A 199 -16.43 -10.74 -8.25
CA TYR A 199 -16.23 -10.34 -6.85
C TYR A 199 -16.08 -8.83 -6.71
N ALA A 200 -16.68 -8.29 -5.65
CA ALA A 200 -16.56 -6.89 -5.25
C ALA A 200 -16.20 -6.77 -3.76
N LEU A 201 -15.69 -5.60 -3.37
CA LEU A 201 -15.47 -5.27 -1.96
C LEU A 201 -16.81 -5.01 -1.27
N ASP A 202 -16.93 -5.49 -0.02
CA ASP A 202 -18.15 -5.36 0.80
C ASP A 202 -18.56 -3.89 1.03
N ASN A 203 -17.58 -3.00 1.13
CA ASN A 203 -17.80 -1.56 1.33
C ASN A 203 -18.35 -0.81 0.10
N TRP A 204 -18.45 -1.46 -1.06
CA TRP A 204 -19.01 -0.86 -2.28
C TRP A 204 -20.54 -0.98 -2.36
N GLY A 205 -21.19 -1.47 -1.29
CA GLY A 205 -22.66 -1.52 -1.20
C GLY A 205 -23.30 -2.64 -2.03
N TYR A 206 -22.50 -3.61 -2.51
CA TYR A 206 -23.03 -4.78 -3.21
C TYR A 206 -23.48 -5.84 -2.21
N SER A 207 -24.74 -6.28 -2.29
CA SER A 207 -25.29 -7.32 -1.43
C SER A 207 -24.97 -8.73 -1.94
N LYS A 208 -24.73 -9.66 -1.00
CA LYS A 208 -24.63 -11.10 -1.30
C LYS A 208 -26.01 -11.60 -1.76
N GLY A 209 -26.06 -12.20 -2.95
CA GLY A 209 -27.30 -12.82 -3.43
C GLY A 209 -27.20 -13.29 -4.89
N THR A 210 -28.03 -14.26 -5.24
CA THR A 210 -28.31 -14.66 -6.61
C THR A 210 -29.20 -13.62 -7.30
N VAL A 211 -29.39 -13.73 -8.62
CA VAL A 211 -30.35 -12.85 -9.32
C VAL A 211 -31.76 -13.06 -8.76
N SER A 212 -32.09 -14.27 -8.30
CA SER A 212 -33.34 -14.60 -7.64
C SER A 212 -33.54 -13.80 -6.35
N ASP A 213 -32.54 -13.74 -5.47
CA ASP A 213 -32.68 -13.02 -4.19
C ASP A 213 -32.94 -11.52 -4.39
N ILE A 214 -32.31 -10.92 -5.42
CA ILE A 214 -32.55 -9.50 -5.76
C ILE A 214 -33.93 -9.29 -6.37
N ILE A 215 -34.38 -10.21 -7.23
CA ILE A 215 -35.76 -10.15 -7.76
C ILE A 215 -36.75 -10.23 -6.58
N SER A 216 -36.49 -11.09 -5.60
CA SER A 216 -37.29 -11.21 -4.39
C SER A 216 -37.29 -9.92 -3.56
N ASP A 217 -36.13 -9.31 -3.36
CA ASP A 217 -36.03 -8.01 -2.65
C ASP A 217 -36.77 -6.89 -3.38
N VAL A 218 -36.70 -6.86 -4.71
CA VAL A 218 -37.39 -5.87 -5.54
C VAL A 218 -38.91 -6.04 -5.44
N LEU A 219 -39.41 -7.27 -5.48
CA LEU A 219 -40.83 -7.58 -5.32
C LEU A 219 -41.32 -7.28 -3.90
N ARG A 220 -40.56 -7.68 -2.87
CA ARG A 220 -40.89 -7.43 -1.46
C ARG A 220 -40.92 -5.93 -1.13
N LYS A 221 -40.00 -5.13 -1.69
CA LYS A 221 -39.99 -3.67 -1.52
C LYS A 221 -41.11 -2.97 -2.27
N ALA A 222 -41.57 -3.54 -3.39
CA ALA A 222 -42.68 -3.00 -4.14
C ALA A 222 -44.02 -3.28 -3.42
N GLY A 223 -44.15 -4.44 -2.78
CA GLY A 223 -45.38 -4.84 -2.07
C GLY A 223 -46.59 -5.05 -2.99
N GLU A 224 -46.38 -5.03 -4.30
CA GLU A 224 -47.40 -5.18 -5.33
C GLU A 224 -46.86 -6.03 -6.50
N PRO A 225 -47.74 -6.68 -7.29
CA PRO A 225 -47.32 -7.45 -8.45
C PRO A 225 -46.69 -6.55 -9.53
N LEU A 226 -45.43 -6.80 -9.89
CA LEU A 226 -44.71 -6.00 -10.88
C LEU A 226 -44.72 -6.65 -12.26
N HIS A 227 -44.78 -5.80 -13.30
CA HIS A 227 -44.61 -6.24 -14.68
C HIS A 227 -43.14 -6.60 -14.96
N ARG A 228 -42.94 -7.62 -15.79
CA ARG A 228 -41.63 -8.16 -16.18
C ARG A 228 -40.59 -7.09 -16.54
N ASP A 229 -40.96 -6.14 -17.39
CA ASP A 229 -40.04 -5.12 -17.91
C ASP A 229 -39.61 -4.14 -16.81
N GLU A 230 -40.49 -3.90 -15.84
CA GLU A 230 -40.18 -3.06 -14.68
C GLU A 230 -39.25 -3.77 -13.69
N ILE A 231 -39.47 -5.06 -13.46
CA ILE A 231 -38.55 -5.91 -12.69
C ILE A 231 -37.17 -5.89 -13.33
N VAL A 232 -37.08 -6.07 -14.66
CA VAL A 232 -35.81 -6.01 -15.41
C VAL A 232 -35.11 -4.68 -15.20
N LYS A 233 -35.83 -3.56 -15.36
CA LYS A 233 -35.26 -2.21 -15.18
C LYS A 233 -34.73 -1.99 -13.76
N ARG A 234 -35.48 -2.40 -12.74
CA ARG A 234 -35.10 -2.25 -11.32
C ARG A 234 -33.90 -3.14 -10.97
N VAL A 235 -33.86 -4.38 -11.47
CA VAL A 235 -32.73 -5.31 -11.24
C VAL A 235 -31.48 -4.87 -11.96
N LEU A 236 -31.58 -4.38 -13.20
CA LEU A 236 -30.43 -3.84 -13.95
C LEU A 236 -29.82 -2.59 -13.29
N LYS A 237 -30.64 -1.80 -12.58
CA LYS A 237 -30.17 -0.64 -11.80
C LYS A 237 -29.37 -1.07 -10.55
N SER A 238 -29.72 -2.21 -9.96
CA SER A 238 -29.04 -2.74 -8.76
C SER A 238 -27.88 -3.67 -9.08
N ARG A 239 -27.87 -4.33 -10.25
CA ARG A 239 -26.83 -5.31 -10.61
C ARG A 239 -26.63 -5.41 -12.12
N GLN A 240 -25.37 -5.51 -12.54
CA GLN A 240 -25.01 -5.74 -13.93
C GLN A 240 -25.21 -7.22 -14.32
N VAL A 241 -26.37 -7.54 -14.90
CA VAL A 241 -26.71 -8.88 -15.41
C VAL A 241 -27.36 -8.77 -16.79
N LYS A 242 -27.37 -9.87 -17.56
CA LYS A 242 -28.08 -9.90 -18.84
C LYS A 242 -29.59 -10.05 -18.59
N GLU A 243 -30.40 -9.32 -19.36
CA GLU A 243 -31.86 -9.39 -19.31
C GLU A 243 -32.39 -10.83 -19.43
N THR A 244 -31.83 -11.61 -20.35
CA THR A 244 -32.16 -13.04 -20.52
C THR A 244 -32.02 -13.85 -19.24
N THR A 245 -31.06 -13.50 -18.37
CA THR A 245 -30.85 -14.20 -17.09
C THR A 245 -31.95 -13.87 -16.07
N ILE A 246 -32.45 -12.64 -16.08
CA ILE A 246 -33.57 -12.21 -15.23
C ILE A 246 -34.84 -12.93 -15.67
N LEU A 247 -35.10 -12.95 -16.98
CA LEU A 247 -36.26 -13.63 -17.57
C LEU A 247 -36.26 -15.13 -17.29
N LEU A 248 -35.10 -15.78 -17.45
CA LEU A 248 -34.95 -17.20 -17.14
C LEU A 248 -35.29 -17.49 -15.67
N ASN A 249 -34.78 -16.68 -14.73
CA ASN A 249 -35.06 -16.87 -13.30
C ASN A 249 -36.53 -16.67 -12.95
N LEU A 250 -37.21 -15.68 -13.55
CA LEU A 250 -38.65 -15.46 -13.38
C LEU A 250 -39.50 -16.63 -13.88
N GLN A 251 -39.00 -17.40 -14.86
CA GLN A 251 -39.71 -18.56 -15.43
C GLN A 251 -39.33 -19.89 -14.77
N SER A 252 -38.06 -20.06 -14.40
CA SER A 252 -37.50 -21.34 -13.97
C SER A 252 -37.57 -21.58 -12.46
N LYS A 253 -37.78 -20.53 -11.65
CA LYS A 253 -37.79 -20.63 -10.19
C LYS A 253 -39.22 -20.65 -9.66
N SER A 254 -39.53 -21.65 -8.84
CA SER A 254 -40.81 -21.80 -8.16
C SER A 254 -41.15 -20.66 -7.18
N GLN A 255 -40.16 -19.84 -6.83
CA GLN A 255 -40.28 -18.69 -5.93
C GLN A 255 -41.07 -17.52 -6.52
N PHE A 256 -41.24 -17.46 -7.84
CA PHE A 256 -41.96 -16.39 -8.54
C PHE A 256 -43.20 -16.95 -9.21
N LYS A 257 -44.38 -16.45 -8.83
CA LYS A 257 -45.65 -16.87 -9.40
C LYS A 257 -46.16 -15.80 -10.36
N ARG A 258 -46.56 -16.22 -11.56
CA ARG A 258 -47.19 -15.34 -12.53
C ARG A 258 -48.69 -15.22 -12.21
N VAL A 259 -49.13 -14.01 -11.85
CA VAL A 259 -50.53 -13.73 -11.48
C VAL A 259 -51.36 -13.17 -12.63
N ALA A 260 -50.71 -12.48 -13.57
CA ALA A 260 -51.35 -11.93 -14.77
C ALA A 260 -50.37 -11.92 -15.96
N LYS A 261 -50.82 -11.40 -17.12
CA LYS A 261 -49.99 -11.33 -18.33
C LYS A 261 -48.69 -10.57 -18.04
N ALA A 262 -47.57 -11.32 -17.98
CA ALA A 262 -46.23 -10.83 -17.67
C ALA A 262 -46.08 -10.11 -16.30
N THR A 263 -46.97 -10.39 -15.35
CA THR A 263 -46.93 -9.83 -13.98
C THR A 263 -46.59 -10.92 -12.97
N TYR A 264 -45.63 -10.64 -12.08
CA TYR A 264 -45.06 -11.62 -11.14
C TYR A 264 -45.21 -11.16 -9.68
N ILE A 265 -45.41 -12.11 -8.78
CA ILE A 265 -45.42 -11.95 -7.32
C ILE A 265 -44.51 -12.99 -6.66
N LEU A 266 -44.12 -12.77 -5.40
CA LEU A 266 -43.47 -13.78 -4.57
C LEU A 266 -44.44 -14.90 -4.21
N ALA A 267 -43.99 -16.15 -4.32
CA ALA A 267 -44.80 -17.33 -4.02
C ALA A 267 -45.18 -17.45 -2.53
N ASP A 268 -44.42 -16.81 -1.63
CA ASP A 268 -44.67 -16.78 -0.18
C ASP A 268 -45.81 -15.82 0.23
N GLU A 269 -46.35 -15.01 -0.69
CA GLU A 269 -47.44 -14.04 -0.45
C GLU A 269 -48.78 -14.49 -1.08
N VAL A 270 -48.90 -15.78 -1.44
CA VAL A 270 -50.09 -16.38 -2.08
C VAL A 270 -50.75 -17.42 -1.19
#